data_AF-A0A7J4G1W1-F1
#
_entry.id   AF-A0A7J4G1W1-F1
#
_cell.length_a   1.000
_cell.length_b   1.000
_cell.length_c   1.000
_cell.angle_alpha   90.00
_cell.angle_beta   90.00
_cell.angle_gamma   90.00
#
_symmetry.space_group_name_H-M   'P 1'
#
loop_
_entity.id
_entity.type
_entity.pdbx_description
1 polymer ?
#
loop_
_entity_poly.entity_id
_entity_poly.type
_entity_poly.pdbx_seq_one_letter_code
_entity_poly.pdbx_strand_id
1 'polypeptide(L)'
;MVELGIDGWEWLRDLYESKEASPVDGNDLQDEETDVISHVIIGRPVISIRNCDASLRIRYGRLSNMGLSAVALHPAVFPLLNYFIVIGSQLKLNLPGKGGIVVPSNICSPPIVLLDNGSVVRLETEVDARKYMKKIRKVLFLGDIMISVGDFLENNYDLVPSPYTEEWWYQDLLDALNKPKGLFSNLNISSPYDFINFHDAYLLSRTLNIPLHPRYIYRWNRLKVEEVIYLIKKIGEFGKINKEGNLIIKYDEVIKSHLEKLLIPHKIRGKSIIIGDKNDVNLLILIISNYFLKEENSLNDAIKVNQSLDFVGKLMGVKLLDVEGEKIDARLGRPEKVKPRETSPPIHVLFPISKYGGSKRDLIKASEDQRYIIVSLAIRYCSKCKIYTYKIFCPHCRSRTTQKRYCRSCKYVVDRESCPQCGRETIFTKPFTIDIKALINDFSKKLGVNVPKDLKGVEGLLNKFAISEDLAKGIIRAINNIYIFKDGTSRIDVTNAPLHQFRVKDIGITVNEARLLGYEVKNEDEILDLYPQDIIIPYTAAKYLINVARYLDELLEKVYGLKPYYNIKKYKDLLGHLVIGLSPHTSVGIIGRIIGFTSSSVLYAHPL
;
A
#
# COMPACT_ATOMS: atom_id res chain seq x y z
N MET A 1 8.84 -33.77 -6.99
CA MET A 1 9.45 -35.13 -6.86
C MET A 1 8.53 -36.17 -7.46
N VAL A 2 7.25 -36.22 -7.06
CA VAL A 2 6.23 -37.01 -7.74
C VAL A 2 6.07 -36.61 -9.21
N GLU A 3 5.91 -35.31 -9.50
CA GLU A 3 5.82 -34.81 -10.90
C GLU A 3 7.09 -35.05 -11.75
N LEU A 4 8.24 -35.23 -11.10
CA LEU A 4 9.53 -35.46 -11.77
C LEU A 4 9.93 -36.94 -11.78
N GLY A 5 9.13 -37.83 -11.18
CA GLY A 5 9.43 -39.27 -11.09
C GLY A 5 10.75 -39.61 -10.40
N ILE A 6 11.13 -38.87 -9.35
CA ILE A 6 12.38 -39.09 -8.62
C ILE A 6 12.12 -39.97 -7.40
N ASP A 7 12.67 -41.20 -7.42
CA ASP A 7 12.58 -42.18 -6.34
C ASP A 7 13.51 -41.88 -5.15
N GLY A 8 13.30 -42.51 -4.00
CA GLY A 8 14.17 -42.42 -2.80
C GLY A 8 13.85 -41.26 -1.86
N TRP A 9 12.70 -40.61 -2.06
CA TRP A 9 12.19 -39.50 -1.26
C TRP A 9 10.89 -39.83 -0.53
N GLU A 10 10.53 -41.11 -0.45
CA GLU A 10 9.34 -41.63 0.23
C GLU A 10 9.36 -41.25 1.72
N TRP A 11 10.54 -41.29 2.35
CA TRP A 11 10.73 -40.87 3.75
C TRP A 11 10.29 -39.40 4.02
N LEU A 12 10.33 -38.53 3.00
CA LEU A 12 9.89 -37.14 3.14
C LEU A 12 8.35 -37.07 3.13
N ARG A 13 7.70 -37.97 2.40
CA ARG A 13 6.24 -38.12 2.42
C ARG A 13 5.80 -38.67 3.78
N ASP A 14 6.47 -39.70 4.28
CA ASP A 14 6.18 -40.27 5.59
C ASP A 14 6.33 -39.22 6.71
N LEU A 15 7.33 -38.33 6.62
CA LEU A 15 7.48 -37.20 7.53
C LEU A 15 6.34 -36.19 7.44
N TYR A 16 5.86 -35.88 6.24
CA TYR A 16 4.74 -34.98 6.04
C TYR A 16 3.43 -35.58 6.58
N GLU A 17 3.14 -36.82 6.24
CA GLU A 17 1.96 -37.57 6.70
C GLU A 17 1.99 -37.77 8.23
N SER A 18 3.16 -37.97 8.84
CA SER A 18 3.30 -38.05 10.30
C SER A 18 3.00 -36.73 11.03
N LYS A 19 3.14 -35.58 10.35
CA LYS A 19 2.74 -34.27 10.90
C LYS A 19 1.23 -34.04 10.77
N GLU A 20 0.60 -34.50 9.69
CA GLU A 20 -0.86 -34.44 9.53
C GLU A 20 -1.61 -35.47 10.40
N ALA A 21 -0.97 -36.60 10.74
CA ALA A 21 -1.54 -37.63 11.61
C ALA A 21 -1.54 -37.28 13.11
N SER A 22 -0.86 -36.20 13.51
CA SER A 22 -1.15 -35.55 14.78
C SER A 22 -2.49 -34.81 14.57
N PRO A 23 -3.56 -35.13 15.32
CA PRO A 23 -4.77 -34.33 15.21
C PRO A 23 -4.37 -32.92 15.60
N VAL A 24 -4.32 -32.04 14.61
CA VAL A 24 -4.51 -30.62 14.84
C VAL A 24 -5.94 -30.54 15.34
N ASP A 25 -6.12 -30.70 16.66
CA ASP A 25 -7.36 -30.36 17.32
C ASP A 25 -7.76 -28.99 16.78
N GLY A 26 -9.02 -28.81 16.38
CA GLY A 26 -9.53 -27.52 15.88
C GLY A 26 -9.38 -26.33 16.84
N ASN A 27 -8.67 -26.52 17.95
CA ASN A 27 -8.18 -25.50 18.88
C ASN A 27 -6.79 -24.92 18.53
N ASP A 28 -5.95 -25.57 17.71
CA ASP A 28 -4.65 -24.98 17.31
C ASP A 28 -4.80 -23.82 16.31
N LEU A 29 -5.96 -23.72 15.64
CA LEU A 29 -6.33 -22.52 14.88
C LEU A 29 -6.65 -21.32 15.78
N GLN A 30 -7.03 -21.54 17.05
CA GLN A 30 -7.21 -20.43 18.01
C GLN A 30 -5.88 -19.87 18.53
N ASP A 31 -4.81 -20.68 18.53
CA ASP A 31 -3.50 -20.25 19.01
C ASP A 31 -2.71 -19.44 17.96
N GLU A 32 -2.94 -19.63 16.65
CA GLU A 32 -2.45 -18.69 15.62
C GLU A 32 -3.33 -17.43 15.49
N GLU A 33 -4.64 -17.52 15.79
CA GLU A 33 -5.59 -16.39 15.75
C GLU A 33 -5.25 -15.27 16.76
N THR A 34 -4.55 -15.59 17.86
CA THR A 34 -4.10 -14.59 18.85
C THR A 34 -2.82 -13.85 18.45
N ASP A 35 -2.13 -14.26 17.38
CA ASP A 35 -0.78 -13.77 17.08
C ASP A 35 -0.74 -12.36 16.44
N VAL A 36 -1.84 -11.94 15.83
CA VAL A 36 -1.94 -10.57 15.28
C VAL A 36 -1.84 -9.54 16.40
N ILE A 37 -2.43 -9.83 17.57
CA ILE A 37 -2.53 -8.89 18.70
C ILE A 37 -1.45 -9.16 19.76
N SER A 38 -0.94 -10.39 19.88
CA SER A 38 0.11 -10.74 20.86
C SER A 38 1.41 -9.94 20.69
N HIS A 39 1.75 -9.57 19.44
CA HIS A 39 3.02 -8.95 19.07
C HIS A 39 2.89 -7.47 18.67
N VAL A 40 2.28 -6.66 19.53
CA VAL A 40 2.23 -5.20 19.35
C VAL A 40 3.61 -4.60 19.62
N ILE A 41 4.15 -3.92 18.61
CA ILE A 41 5.39 -3.14 18.70
C ILE A 41 5.00 -1.69 18.92
N ILE A 42 5.77 -0.97 19.75
CA ILE A 42 5.59 0.49 19.95
C ILE A 42 5.50 1.20 18.59
N GLY A 43 4.48 2.04 18.42
CA GLY A 43 4.21 2.79 17.19
C GLY A 43 3.42 2.02 16.11
N ARG A 44 2.99 0.79 16.38
CA ARG A 44 2.14 -0.02 15.49
C ARG A 44 0.79 -0.33 16.14
N PRO A 45 -0.20 0.56 16.01
CA PRO A 45 -1.49 0.39 16.68
C PRO A 45 -2.25 -0.84 16.17
N VAL A 46 -3.03 -1.44 17.08
CA VAL A 46 -4.13 -2.33 16.73
C VAL A 46 -5.30 -1.48 16.26
N ILE A 47 -5.88 -1.86 15.15
CA ILE A 47 -6.83 -1.05 14.37
C ILE A 47 -8.23 -1.63 14.47
N SER A 48 -8.33 -2.96 14.42
CA SER A 48 -9.59 -3.69 14.40
C SER A 48 -9.44 -4.96 15.24
N ILE A 49 -10.51 -5.30 15.97
CA ILE A 49 -10.60 -6.53 16.77
C ILE A 49 -11.93 -7.23 16.48
N ARG A 50 -11.93 -8.46 16.00
CA ARG A 50 -13.12 -9.15 15.46
C ARG A 50 -14.32 -9.17 16.44
N ASN A 51 -14.04 -9.30 17.74
CA ASN A 51 -15.06 -9.36 18.81
C ASN A 51 -15.60 -7.98 19.24
N CYS A 52 -15.30 -6.90 18.50
CA CYS A 52 -15.76 -5.55 18.81
C CYS A 52 -16.66 -4.99 17.70
N ASP A 53 -17.73 -4.28 18.07
CA ASP A 53 -18.64 -3.65 17.11
C ASP A 53 -18.01 -2.52 16.28
N ALA A 54 -16.95 -1.92 16.81
CA ALA A 54 -16.23 -0.80 16.22
C ALA A 54 -15.13 -1.23 15.22
N SER A 55 -15.24 -2.43 14.66
CA SER A 55 -14.20 -3.08 13.86
C SER A 55 -14.43 -2.98 12.35
N LEU A 56 -13.43 -3.39 11.59
CA LEU A 56 -13.50 -3.54 10.14
C LEU A 56 -14.32 -4.80 9.81
N ARG A 57 -15.37 -4.60 9.00
CA ARG A 57 -16.21 -5.67 8.45
C ARG A 57 -15.68 -6.12 7.10
N ILE A 58 -15.59 -7.42 6.88
CA ILE A 58 -15.14 -7.98 5.60
C ILE A 58 -16.19 -7.69 4.52
N ARG A 59 -15.72 -7.21 3.36
CA ARG A 59 -16.51 -7.11 2.13
C ARG A 59 -15.73 -7.80 1.01
N TYR A 60 -16.33 -8.75 0.32
CA TYR A 60 -15.66 -9.36 -0.83
C TYR A 60 -15.67 -8.41 -2.03
N GLY A 61 -14.53 -8.27 -2.69
CA GLY A 61 -14.44 -7.44 -3.89
C GLY A 61 -13.01 -7.26 -4.37
N ARG A 62 -12.88 -6.83 -5.62
CA ARG A 62 -11.59 -6.48 -6.23
C ARG A 62 -11.77 -5.25 -7.10
N LEU A 63 -11.05 -4.20 -6.76
CA LEU A 63 -11.02 -2.95 -7.50
C LEU A 63 -9.86 -2.92 -8.49
N SER A 64 -9.85 -1.91 -9.35
CA SER A 64 -8.74 -1.68 -10.29
C SER A 64 -7.40 -1.45 -9.59
N ASN A 65 -7.40 -0.89 -8.38
CA ASN A 65 -6.21 -0.68 -7.55
C ASN A 65 -5.96 -1.82 -6.54
N MET A 66 -6.54 -2.99 -6.77
CA MET A 66 -6.33 -4.20 -5.97
C MET A 66 -5.70 -5.31 -6.80
N GLY A 67 -4.96 -6.17 -6.13
CA GLY A 67 -4.36 -7.40 -6.65
C GLY A 67 -4.27 -8.42 -5.51
N LEU A 68 -3.31 -9.33 -5.58
CA LEU A 68 -3.01 -10.22 -4.46
C LEU A 68 -2.46 -9.41 -3.28
N SER A 69 -2.88 -9.76 -2.07
CA SER A 69 -2.48 -9.14 -0.81
C SER A 69 -2.70 -7.62 -0.78
N ALA A 70 -3.79 -7.12 -1.40
CA ALA A 70 -4.22 -5.72 -1.31
C ALA A 70 -5.61 -5.65 -0.68
N VAL A 71 -5.77 -4.74 0.29
CA VAL A 71 -7.03 -4.54 0.99
C VAL A 71 -7.50 -3.10 0.86
N ALA A 72 -8.78 -2.91 0.59
CA ALA A 72 -9.32 -1.57 0.38
C ALA A 72 -10.08 -1.07 1.62
N LEU A 73 -9.86 0.21 1.95
CA LEU A 73 -10.55 0.89 3.04
C LEU A 73 -11.20 2.17 2.53
N HIS A 74 -12.26 2.60 3.21
CA HIS A 74 -12.88 3.89 2.93
C HIS A 74 -11.92 5.05 3.26
N PRO A 75 -11.74 6.07 2.39
CA PRO A 75 -10.76 7.14 2.61
C PRO A 75 -10.95 7.94 3.91
N ALA A 76 -12.17 8.01 4.45
CA ALA A 76 -12.45 8.63 5.74
C ALA A 76 -11.71 7.97 6.93
N VAL A 77 -11.29 6.71 6.78
CA VAL A 77 -10.54 5.97 7.81
C VAL A 77 -9.16 6.60 8.05
N PHE A 78 -8.50 7.13 7.01
CA PHE A 78 -7.14 7.68 7.15
C PHE A 78 -7.07 8.87 8.12
N PRO A 79 -7.82 9.96 7.93
CA PRO A 79 -7.89 11.02 8.94
C PRO A 79 -8.51 10.53 10.24
N LEU A 80 -9.53 9.67 10.24
CA LEU A 80 -10.12 9.16 11.49
C LEU A 80 -9.06 8.56 12.42
N LEU A 81 -8.09 7.84 11.85
CA LEU A 81 -7.00 7.18 12.56
C LEU A 81 -5.70 8.02 12.58
N ASN A 82 -5.80 9.35 12.51
CA ASN A 82 -4.65 10.27 12.56
C ASN A 82 -3.54 9.95 11.53
N TYR A 83 -3.88 9.39 10.37
CA TYR A 83 -2.93 8.97 9.33
C TYR A 83 -1.90 7.93 9.80
N PHE A 84 -2.18 7.14 10.85
CA PHE A 84 -1.40 5.95 11.17
C PHE A 84 -1.49 4.89 10.05
N ILE A 85 -2.60 4.89 9.33
CA ILE A 85 -2.79 4.13 8.10
C ILE A 85 -2.99 5.13 6.97
N VAL A 86 -2.26 4.92 5.88
CA VAL A 86 -2.44 5.62 4.61
C VAL A 86 -2.32 4.64 3.45
N ILE A 87 -2.51 5.15 2.24
CA ILE A 87 -2.28 4.39 1.02
C ILE A 87 -0.85 3.87 1.00
N GLY A 88 -0.69 2.55 0.92
CA GLY A 88 0.61 1.88 0.96
C GLY A 88 1.05 1.36 2.32
N SER A 89 0.35 1.72 3.40
CA SER A 89 0.58 1.07 4.69
C SER A 89 0.25 -0.42 4.58
N GLN A 90 1.10 -1.28 5.14
CA GLN A 90 0.82 -2.69 5.27
C GLN A 90 0.02 -2.92 6.54
N LEU A 91 -1.16 -3.54 6.43
CA LEU A 91 -1.86 -4.12 7.56
C LEU A 91 -1.43 -5.57 7.74
N LYS A 92 -1.29 -6.02 8.99
CA LYS A 92 -1.27 -7.44 9.33
C LYS A 92 -2.68 -7.85 9.70
N LEU A 93 -3.14 -8.96 9.13
CA LEU A 93 -4.50 -9.47 9.25
C LEU A 93 -4.44 -10.89 9.81
N ASN A 94 -5.53 -11.33 10.45
CA ASN A 94 -5.70 -12.73 10.84
C ASN A 94 -6.25 -13.58 9.68
N LEU A 95 -6.95 -12.97 8.71
CA LEU A 95 -7.55 -13.63 7.55
C LEU A 95 -7.42 -12.74 6.30
N PRO A 96 -7.43 -13.30 5.07
CA PRO A 96 -6.99 -14.66 4.74
C PRO A 96 -5.46 -14.80 4.69
N GLY A 97 -4.71 -13.71 4.86
CA GLY A 97 -3.26 -13.71 4.71
C GLY A 97 -2.57 -12.89 5.79
N LYS A 98 -1.25 -13.10 5.98
CA LYS A 98 -0.46 -12.46 7.05
C LYS A 98 -0.30 -10.95 6.89
N GLY A 99 -0.71 -10.38 5.76
CA GLY A 99 -0.88 -8.95 5.63
C GLY A 99 -1.32 -8.51 4.23
N GLY A 100 -1.79 -7.27 4.16
CA GLY A 100 -2.24 -6.65 2.91
C GLY A 100 -1.84 -5.18 2.83
N ILE A 101 -1.52 -4.70 1.63
CA ILE A 101 -1.30 -3.28 1.37
C ILE A 101 -2.64 -2.53 1.32
N VAL A 102 -2.72 -1.40 2.01
CA VAL A 102 -3.93 -0.58 2.04
C VAL A 102 -4.05 0.27 0.79
N VAL A 103 -5.22 0.20 0.17
CA VAL A 103 -5.63 1.03 -0.97
C VAL A 103 -6.98 1.71 -0.70
N PRO A 104 -7.29 2.85 -1.33
CA PRO A 104 -8.55 3.55 -1.08
C PRO A 104 -9.72 2.95 -1.88
N SER A 105 -10.92 2.93 -1.28
CA SER A 105 -12.17 2.51 -1.91
C SER A 105 -13.35 3.38 -1.48
N ASN A 106 -14.01 4.03 -2.43
CA ASN A 106 -15.27 4.75 -2.16
C ASN A 106 -16.50 3.82 -2.12
N ILE A 107 -16.32 2.52 -2.39
CA ILE A 107 -17.37 1.50 -2.32
C ILE A 107 -17.50 0.94 -0.90
N CYS A 108 -16.37 0.84 -0.18
CA CYS A 108 -16.36 0.41 1.21
C CYS A 108 -17.29 1.28 2.07
N SER A 109 -18.07 0.67 2.95
CA SER A 109 -18.91 1.41 3.89
C SER A 109 -18.05 2.33 4.75
N PRO A 110 -18.47 3.60 4.94
CA PRO A 110 -17.70 4.56 5.72
C PRO A 110 -17.76 4.27 7.22
N PRO A 111 -16.84 4.86 7.99
CA PRO A 111 -16.92 4.84 9.44
C PRO A 111 -18.15 5.59 9.98
N ILE A 112 -18.65 5.15 11.13
CA ILE A 112 -19.73 5.79 11.88
C ILE A 112 -19.22 6.09 13.29
N VAL A 113 -19.38 7.34 13.72
CA VAL A 113 -18.77 7.87 14.95
C VAL A 113 -19.79 8.57 15.85
N LEU A 114 -19.56 8.48 17.16
CA LEU A 114 -20.24 9.25 18.19
C LEU A 114 -19.41 10.50 18.50
N LEU A 115 -20.05 11.67 18.42
CA LEU A 115 -19.43 12.94 18.76
C LEU A 115 -19.57 13.28 20.26
N ASP A 116 -18.76 14.21 20.75
CA ASP A 116 -18.79 14.69 22.15
C ASP A 116 -20.15 15.25 22.57
N ASN A 117 -20.89 15.83 21.62
CA ASN A 117 -22.24 16.33 21.85
C ASN A 117 -23.33 15.23 21.83
N GLY A 118 -22.94 13.96 21.72
CA GLY A 118 -23.83 12.80 21.66
C GLY A 118 -24.40 12.48 20.28
N SER A 119 -24.13 13.27 19.25
CA SER A 119 -24.64 12.99 17.89
C SER A 119 -23.90 11.82 17.24
N VAL A 120 -24.60 11.02 16.45
CA VAL A 120 -24.01 9.95 15.63
C VAL A 120 -23.93 10.40 14.18
N VAL A 121 -22.75 10.29 13.58
CA VAL A 121 -22.46 10.79 12.22
C VAL A 121 -21.76 9.71 11.41
N ARG A 122 -22.22 9.52 10.17
CA ARG A 122 -21.56 8.71 9.14
C ARG A 122 -20.57 9.58 8.38
N LEU A 123 -19.31 9.12 8.27
CA LEU A 123 -18.21 9.87 7.66
C LEU A 123 -18.07 9.52 6.17
N GLU A 124 -18.94 10.07 5.33
CA GLU A 124 -19.01 9.75 3.89
C GLU A 124 -17.78 10.21 3.08
N THR A 125 -17.02 11.18 3.58
CA THR A 125 -15.86 11.72 2.87
C THR A 125 -14.65 11.95 3.77
N GLU A 126 -13.46 12.05 3.16
CA GLU A 126 -12.25 12.47 3.89
C GLU A 126 -12.42 13.86 4.52
N VAL A 127 -13.13 14.76 3.84
CA VAL A 127 -13.42 16.13 4.32
C VAL A 127 -14.28 16.09 5.58
N ASP A 128 -15.31 15.24 5.60
CA ASP A 128 -16.15 15.04 6.79
C ASP A 128 -15.33 14.50 7.96
N ALA A 129 -14.49 13.50 7.73
CA ALA A 129 -13.65 12.93 8.77
C ALA A 129 -12.69 13.98 9.36
N ARG A 130 -12.02 14.79 8.53
CA ARG A 130 -11.16 15.90 9.01
C ARG A 130 -11.94 16.95 9.82
N LYS A 131 -13.19 17.23 9.43
CA LYS A 131 -14.07 18.20 10.12
C LYS A 131 -14.46 17.73 11.52
N TYR A 132 -14.75 16.44 11.68
CA TYR A 132 -15.23 15.90 12.96
C TYR A 132 -14.14 15.33 13.85
N MET A 133 -12.95 15.02 13.33
CA MET A 133 -11.84 14.36 14.04
C MET A 133 -11.65 14.79 15.51
N LYS A 134 -11.61 16.10 15.79
CA LYS A 134 -11.40 16.66 17.14
C LYS A 134 -12.62 16.62 18.07
N LYS A 135 -13.77 16.18 17.56
CA LYS A 135 -15.07 16.13 18.24
C LYS A 135 -15.55 14.69 18.41
N ILE A 136 -14.75 13.71 18.03
CA ILE A 136 -15.11 12.29 18.09
C ILE A 136 -14.86 11.80 19.51
N ARG A 137 -15.93 11.33 20.15
CA ARG A 137 -15.88 10.67 21.45
C ARG A 137 -15.56 9.19 21.32
N LYS A 138 -16.16 8.53 20.32
CA LYS A 138 -16.06 7.07 20.13
C LYS A 138 -16.30 6.70 18.67
N VAL A 139 -15.55 5.72 18.16
CA VAL A 139 -15.86 5.05 16.88
C VAL A 139 -16.87 3.94 17.16
N LEU A 140 -18.01 3.95 16.45
CA LEU A 140 -19.06 2.94 16.59
C LEU A 140 -18.95 1.82 15.54
N PHE A 141 -18.38 2.15 14.38
CA PHE A 141 -18.08 1.23 13.29
C PHE A 141 -16.94 1.82 12.46
N LEU A 142 -15.91 1.03 12.17
CA LEU A 142 -14.73 1.54 11.47
C LEU A 142 -14.92 1.56 9.93
N GLY A 143 -15.88 0.80 9.42
CA GLY A 143 -16.14 0.68 7.99
C GLY A 143 -15.83 -0.72 7.47
N ASP A 144 -15.84 -0.84 6.15
CA ASP A 144 -15.48 -2.09 5.48
C ASP A 144 -13.97 -2.20 5.24
N ILE A 145 -13.49 -3.44 5.26
CA ILE A 145 -12.25 -3.86 4.60
C ILE A 145 -12.59 -4.75 3.42
N MET A 146 -12.29 -4.27 2.22
CA MET A 146 -12.52 -5.04 1.00
C MET A 146 -11.34 -5.99 0.76
N ILE A 147 -11.64 -7.27 0.55
CA ILE A 147 -10.65 -8.33 0.33
C ILE A 147 -11.04 -9.14 -0.91
N SER A 148 -10.05 -9.50 -1.73
CA SER A 148 -10.28 -10.30 -2.92
C SER A 148 -10.56 -11.75 -2.54
N VAL A 149 -11.53 -12.39 -3.20
CA VAL A 149 -11.74 -13.84 -3.09
C VAL A 149 -10.49 -14.62 -3.52
N GLY A 150 -9.69 -14.05 -4.43
CA GLY A 150 -8.41 -14.62 -4.84
C GLY A 150 -7.39 -14.71 -3.70
N ASP A 151 -7.45 -13.83 -2.70
CA ASP A 151 -6.55 -13.90 -1.54
C ASP A 151 -6.91 -15.10 -0.64
N PHE A 152 -8.20 -15.42 -0.50
CA PHE A 152 -8.63 -16.62 0.22
C PHE A 152 -8.19 -17.89 -0.50
N LEU A 153 -8.35 -17.92 -1.82
CA LEU A 153 -7.94 -19.05 -2.65
C LEU A 153 -6.42 -19.26 -2.61
N GLU A 154 -5.62 -18.20 -2.73
CA GLU A 154 -4.15 -18.28 -2.70
C GLU A 154 -3.63 -18.77 -1.34
N ASN A 155 -4.24 -18.31 -0.25
CA ASN A 155 -3.81 -18.68 1.11
C ASN A 155 -4.51 -19.94 1.64
N ASN A 156 -5.36 -20.60 0.84
CA ASN A 156 -6.11 -21.80 1.22
C ASN A 156 -6.95 -21.64 2.50
N TYR A 157 -7.67 -20.52 2.60
CA TYR A 157 -8.64 -20.26 3.68
C TYR A 157 -10.07 -20.39 3.19
N ASP A 158 -10.94 -20.93 4.04
CA ASP A 158 -12.38 -20.94 3.79
C ASP A 158 -12.96 -19.52 3.76
N LEU A 159 -13.96 -19.32 2.90
CA LEU A 159 -14.71 -18.07 2.88
C LEU A 159 -15.55 -17.96 4.15
N VAL A 160 -15.42 -16.82 4.82
CA VAL A 160 -16.28 -16.46 5.93
C VAL A 160 -17.60 -15.84 5.44
N PRO A 161 -18.70 -15.87 6.23
CA PRO A 161 -19.97 -15.28 5.85
C PRO A 161 -19.84 -13.83 5.37
N SER A 162 -20.29 -13.57 4.14
CA SER A 162 -20.37 -12.22 3.58
C SER A 162 -21.52 -11.45 4.22
N PRO A 163 -21.37 -10.14 4.52
CA PRO A 163 -22.54 -9.30 4.72
C PRO A 163 -23.35 -9.21 3.42
N TYR A 164 -24.64 -8.89 3.54
CA TYR A 164 -25.47 -8.49 2.42
C TYR A 164 -25.07 -7.09 1.95
N THR A 165 -24.60 -6.99 0.71
CA THR A 165 -24.06 -5.75 0.12
C THR A 165 -24.79 -5.39 -1.16
N GLU A 166 -24.53 -4.18 -1.65
CA GLU A 166 -25.16 -3.64 -2.86
C GLU A 166 -24.89 -4.52 -4.10
N GLU A 167 -23.70 -5.11 -4.20
CA GLU A 167 -23.34 -6.03 -5.28
C GLU A 167 -24.19 -7.30 -5.26
N TRP A 168 -24.43 -7.87 -4.06
CA TRP A 168 -25.30 -9.04 -3.91
C TRP A 168 -26.76 -8.68 -4.20
N TRP A 169 -27.25 -7.57 -3.64
CA TRP A 169 -28.62 -7.09 -3.94
C TRP A 169 -28.86 -6.85 -5.43
N TYR A 170 -27.86 -6.31 -6.14
CA TYR A 170 -27.96 -6.11 -7.57
C TYR A 170 -28.06 -7.42 -8.35
N GLN A 171 -27.38 -8.49 -7.91
CA GLN A 171 -27.57 -9.83 -8.50
C GLN A 171 -28.98 -10.37 -8.22
N ASP A 172 -29.49 -10.22 -7.00
CA ASP A 172 -30.87 -10.62 -6.68
C ASP A 172 -31.88 -9.89 -7.57
N LEU A 173 -31.65 -8.60 -7.85
CA LEU A 173 -32.46 -7.79 -8.75
C LEU A 173 -32.40 -8.31 -10.19
N LEU A 174 -31.21 -8.55 -10.74
CA LEU A 174 -31.03 -9.08 -12.09
C LEU A 174 -31.70 -10.45 -12.26
N ASP A 175 -31.53 -11.35 -11.29
CA ASP A 175 -32.16 -12.67 -11.28
C ASP A 175 -33.69 -12.59 -11.22
N ALA A 176 -34.22 -11.60 -10.52
CA ALA A 176 -35.66 -11.36 -10.48
C ALA A 176 -36.20 -10.74 -11.78
N LEU A 177 -35.43 -9.87 -12.44
CA LEU A 177 -35.80 -9.22 -13.71
C LEU A 177 -35.71 -10.17 -14.92
N ASN A 178 -34.84 -11.18 -14.88
CA ASN A 178 -34.77 -12.24 -15.89
C ASN A 178 -35.99 -13.19 -15.88
N LYS A 179 -36.92 -13.02 -14.93
CA LYS A 179 -38.22 -13.71 -14.91
C LYS A 179 -39.27 -12.85 -15.62
N PRO A 180 -40.22 -13.45 -16.38
CA PRO A 180 -41.16 -12.70 -17.20
C PRO A 180 -42.15 -11.89 -16.35
N LYS A 181 -41.82 -10.65 -16.00
CA LYS A 181 -42.74 -9.64 -15.46
C LYS A 181 -42.37 -8.24 -15.96
N GLY A 182 -43.12 -7.75 -16.94
CA GLY A 182 -42.93 -6.46 -17.62
C GLY A 182 -43.31 -5.21 -16.82
N LEU A 183 -42.97 -5.12 -15.53
CA LEU A 183 -43.37 -4.00 -14.67
C LEU A 183 -42.30 -2.91 -14.45
N PHE A 184 -41.08 -3.12 -14.96
CA PHE A 184 -39.90 -2.35 -14.52
C PHE A 184 -39.06 -1.74 -15.66
N SER A 185 -39.66 -1.47 -16.82
CA SER A 185 -38.95 -0.88 -17.98
C SER A 185 -38.36 0.52 -17.74
N ASN A 186 -38.71 1.18 -16.63
CA ASN A 186 -38.28 2.55 -16.30
C ASN A 186 -37.23 2.63 -15.16
N LEU A 187 -36.72 1.51 -14.65
CA LEU A 187 -35.66 1.53 -13.63
C LEU A 187 -34.31 1.82 -14.26
N ASN A 188 -33.75 2.98 -13.92
CA ASN A 188 -32.43 3.40 -14.36
C ASN A 188 -31.35 2.95 -13.35
N ILE A 189 -31.31 1.65 -13.06
CA ILE A 189 -30.28 1.04 -12.21
C ILE A 189 -29.38 0.23 -13.12
N SER A 190 -28.21 0.78 -13.40
CA SER A 190 -27.20 0.20 -14.28
C SER A 190 -25.99 -0.36 -13.53
N SER A 191 -25.84 0.05 -12.27
CA SER A 191 -24.76 -0.31 -11.36
C SER A 191 -25.31 -0.66 -9.97
N PRO A 192 -24.68 -1.59 -9.23
CA PRO A 192 -25.00 -1.82 -7.82
C PRO A 192 -24.85 -0.55 -6.96
N TYR A 193 -24.06 0.43 -7.39
CA TYR A 193 -23.78 1.63 -6.61
C TYR A 193 -24.67 2.82 -6.97
N ASP A 194 -25.61 2.65 -7.89
CA ASP A 194 -26.58 3.70 -8.25
C ASP A 194 -27.48 4.01 -7.06
N PHE A 195 -27.76 5.29 -6.84
CA PHE A 195 -28.62 5.70 -5.73
C PHE A 195 -30.07 5.30 -5.97
N ILE A 196 -30.63 4.51 -5.06
CA ILE A 196 -32.05 4.20 -4.97
C ILE A 196 -32.62 4.73 -3.66
N ASN A 197 -33.74 5.44 -3.68
CA ASN A 197 -34.40 5.91 -2.45
C ASN A 197 -35.14 4.75 -1.74
N PHE A 198 -35.51 4.94 -0.47
CA PHE A 198 -36.16 3.86 0.31
C PHE A 198 -37.50 3.40 -0.28
N HIS A 199 -38.30 4.33 -0.83
CA HIS A 199 -39.62 3.99 -1.37
C HIS A 199 -39.50 3.02 -2.55
N ASP A 200 -38.63 3.35 -3.51
CA ASP A 200 -38.40 2.50 -4.69
C ASP A 200 -37.76 1.17 -4.29
N ALA A 201 -36.79 1.17 -3.37
CA ALA A 201 -36.18 -0.07 -2.86
C ALA A 201 -37.21 -0.98 -2.19
N TYR A 202 -38.11 -0.41 -1.38
CA TYR A 202 -39.18 -1.16 -0.72
C TYR A 202 -40.20 -1.72 -1.73
N LEU A 203 -40.59 -0.93 -2.73
CA LEU A 203 -41.48 -1.39 -3.80
C LEU A 203 -40.87 -2.54 -4.58
N LEU A 204 -39.58 -2.46 -4.95
CA LEU A 204 -38.86 -3.55 -5.62
C LEU A 204 -38.90 -4.83 -4.80
N SER A 205 -38.56 -4.75 -3.51
CA SER A 205 -38.59 -5.92 -2.63
C SER A 205 -39.99 -6.54 -2.51
N ARG A 206 -41.05 -5.72 -2.41
CA ARG A 206 -42.44 -6.20 -2.32
C ARG A 206 -42.93 -6.84 -3.62
N THR A 207 -42.55 -6.30 -4.76
CA THR A 207 -43.06 -6.70 -6.08
C THR A 207 -42.30 -7.88 -6.67
N LEU A 208 -40.98 -7.89 -6.50
CA LEU A 208 -40.07 -8.91 -7.03
C LEU A 208 -39.74 -10.01 -6.01
N ASN A 209 -40.14 -9.83 -4.75
CA ASN A 209 -39.83 -10.74 -3.64
C ASN A 209 -38.32 -10.97 -3.45
N ILE A 210 -37.53 -9.91 -3.69
CA ILE A 210 -36.09 -9.86 -3.38
C ILE A 210 -35.89 -9.24 -2.00
N PRO A 211 -34.75 -9.48 -1.33
CA PRO A 211 -34.45 -8.81 -0.07
C PRO A 211 -34.42 -7.28 -0.20
N LEU A 212 -34.61 -6.58 0.91
CA LEU A 212 -34.50 -5.12 0.95
C LEU A 212 -33.08 -4.66 0.63
N HIS A 213 -32.95 -3.57 -0.11
CA HIS A 213 -31.64 -2.98 -0.41
C HIS A 213 -30.83 -2.74 0.88
N PRO A 214 -29.56 -3.16 0.97
CA PRO A 214 -28.78 -3.21 2.21
C PRO A 214 -28.58 -1.85 2.89
N ARG A 215 -28.53 -0.76 2.11
CA ARG A 215 -28.54 0.63 2.64
C ARG A 215 -29.68 0.90 3.63
N TYR A 216 -30.82 0.22 3.48
CA TYR A 216 -32.03 0.39 4.30
C TYR A 216 -32.23 -0.72 5.32
N ILE A 217 -31.18 -1.49 5.62
CA ILE A 217 -31.17 -2.51 6.66
C ILE A 217 -30.26 -2.03 7.78
N TYR A 218 -30.83 -1.76 8.96
CA TYR A 218 -30.02 -1.52 10.16
C TYR A 218 -29.54 -2.85 10.76
N ARG A 219 -28.58 -2.77 11.68
CA ARG A 219 -27.97 -3.93 12.34
C ARG A 219 -28.84 -4.48 13.46
N TRP A 220 -30.05 -4.90 13.11
CA TRP A 220 -31.09 -5.31 14.04
C TRP A 220 -30.65 -6.43 14.99
N ASN A 221 -29.78 -7.32 14.55
CA ASN A 221 -29.23 -8.42 15.36
C ASN A 221 -28.32 -7.95 16.50
N ARG A 222 -27.92 -6.67 16.56
CA ARG A 222 -27.23 -6.08 17.72
C ARG A 222 -28.17 -5.77 18.89
N LEU A 223 -29.48 -5.90 18.68
CA LEU A 223 -30.52 -5.78 19.71
C LEU A 223 -31.25 -7.11 19.84
N LYS A 224 -31.77 -7.39 21.03
CA LYS A 224 -32.79 -8.43 21.25
C LYS A 224 -34.16 -7.95 20.77
N VAL A 225 -35.07 -8.89 20.52
CA VAL A 225 -36.43 -8.59 20.03
C VAL A 225 -37.17 -7.65 21.00
N GLU A 226 -36.99 -7.82 22.30
CA GLU A 226 -37.60 -6.97 23.32
C GLU A 226 -37.06 -5.53 23.29
N GLU A 227 -35.76 -5.37 23.04
CA GLU A 227 -35.11 -4.06 22.87
C GLU A 227 -35.63 -3.35 21.60
N VAL A 228 -35.85 -4.10 20.51
CA VAL A 228 -36.47 -3.57 19.27
C VAL A 228 -37.91 -3.15 19.51
N ILE A 229 -38.71 -3.98 20.18
CA ILE A 229 -40.10 -3.64 20.52
C ILE A 229 -40.16 -2.39 21.40
N TYR A 230 -39.29 -2.29 22.41
CA TYR A 230 -39.19 -1.12 23.26
C TYR A 230 -38.90 0.14 22.44
N LEU A 231 -37.92 0.07 21.53
CA LEU A 231 -37.56 1.16 20.64
C LEU A 231 -38.75 1.60 19.77
N ILE A 232 -39.40 0.66 19.10
CA ILE A 232 -40.56 0.93 18.22
C ILE A 232 -41.70 1.58 19.01
N LYS A 233 -42.08 1.02 20.17
CA LYS A 233 -43.16 1.58 21.01
C LYS A 233 -42.82 3.00 21.46
N LYS A 234 -41.61 3.24 21.97
CA LYS A 234 -41.25 4.56 22.49
C LYS A 234 -41.14 5.62 21.41
N ILE A 235 -40.64 5.26 20.22
CA ILE A 235 -40.65 6.19 19.08
C ILE A 235 -42.09 6.44 18.62
N GLY A 236 -42.96 5.43 18.59
CA GLY A 236 -44.37 5.62 18.22
C GLY A 236 -45.18 6.46 19.21
N GLU A 237 -44.95 6.29 20.52
CA GLU A 237 -45.64 7.03 21.58
C GLU A 237 -45.23 8.51 21.64
N PHE A 238 -43.94 8.80 21.43
CA PHE A 238 -43.36 10.13 21.73
C PHE A 238 -42.70 10.82 20.54
N GLY A 239 -42.58 10.15 19.40
CA GLY A 239 -41.99 10.69 18.18
C GLY A 239 -42.92 11.69 17.49
N LYS A 240 -42.36 12.80 17.02
CA LYS A 240 -43.08 13.81 16.24
C LYS A 240 -42.32 14.17 14.99
N ILE A 241 -43.02 14.27 13.86
CA ILE A 241 -42.45 14.82 12.63
C ILE A 241 -42.57 16.34 12.65
N ASN A 242 -41.45 17.04 12.48
CA ASN A 242 -41.46 18.50 12.39
C ASN A 242 -41.83 18.96 10.96
N LYS A 243 -41.99 20.29 10.76
CA LYS A 243 -42.30 20.88 9.45
C LYS A 243 -41.25 20.59 8.36
N GLU A 244 -40.03 20.25 8.75
CA GLU A 244 -38.91 19.95 7.84
C GLU A 244 -38.85 18.46 7.46
N GLY A 245 -39.71 17.62 8.03
CA GLY A 245 -39.73 16.16 7.81
C GLY A 245 -38.78 15.39 8.72
N ASN A 246 -38.20 16.00 9.75
CA ASN A 246 -37.33 15.33 10.72
C ASN A 246 -38.16 14.63 11.80
N LEU A 247 -37.74 13.43 12.20
CA LEU A 247 -38.28 12.72 13.35
C LEU A 247 -37.61 13.21 14.64
N ILE A 248 -38.40 13.84 15.51
CA ILE A 248 -37.99 14.35 16.81
C ILE A 248 -38.50 13.41 17.89
N ILE A 249 -37.58 12.87 18.69
CA ILE A 249 -37.87 11.97 19.81
C ILE A 249 -37.38 12.64 21.09
N LYS A 250 -38.12 12.50 22.19
CA LYS A 250 -37.66 12.97 23.50
C LYS A 250 -36.39 12.19 23.88
N TYR A 251 -35.39 12.88 24.41
CA TYR A 251 -34.16 12.25 24.85
C TYR A 251 -34.45 11.23 25.94
N ASP A 252 -34.01 10.00 25.69
CA ASP A 252 -34.05 8.86 26.58
C ASP A 252 -32.76 8.07 26.37
N GLU A 253 -32.10 7.68 27.46
CA GLU A 253 -30.79 7.03 27.41
C GLU A 253 -30.84 5.63 26.79
N VAL A 254 -31.95 4.91 26.97
CA VAL A 254 -32.15 3.57 26.41
C VAL A 254 -32.38 3.68 24.91
N ILE A 255 -33.26 4.59 24.47
CA ILE A 255 -33.46 4.88 23.04
C ILE A 255 -32.13 5.29 22.40
N LYS A 256 -31.38 6.19 23.04
CA LYS A 256 -30.07 6.65 22.55
C LYS A 256 -29.11 5.48 22.35
N SER A 257 -28.98 4.61 23.34
CA SER A 257 -28.15 3.41 23.29
C SER A 257 -28.56 2.47 22.16
N HIS A 258 -29.86 2.23 21.97
CA HIS A 258 -30.36 1.39 20.88
C HIS A 258 -30.05 1.99 19.49
N LEU A 259 -30.24 3.31 19.31
CA LEU A 259 -29.90 3.99 18.05
C LEU A 259 -28.39 3.94 17.76
N GLU A 260 -27.54 4.03 18.79
CA GLU A 260 -26.09 3.84 18.66
C GLU A 260 -25.74 2.41 18.25
N LYS A 261 -26.31 1.38 18.89
CA LYS A 261 -26.08 -0.02 18.52
C LYS A 261 -26.48 -0.31 17.07
N LEU A 262 -27.63 0.21 16.64
CA LEU A 262 -28.13 0.08 15.26
C LEU A 262 -27.37 0.93 14.24
N LEU A 263 -26.50 1.84 14.70
CA LEU A 263 -25.73 2.79 13.90
C LEU A 263 -26.59 3.77 13.08
N ILE A 264 -27.73 4.18 13.62
CA ILE A 264 -28.64 5.13 12.97
C ILE A 264 -28.10 6.56 13.17
N PRO A 265 -27.77 7.32 12.11
CA PRO A 265 -27.30 8.69 12.26
C PRO A 265 -28.37 9.61 12.88
N HIS A 266 -27.99 10.35 13.92
CA HIS A 266 -28.91 11.26 14.61
C HIS A 266 -28.18 12.41 15.30
N LYS A 267 -28.89 13.52 15.50
CA LYS A 267 -28.38 14.72 16.19
C LYS A 267 -29.02 14.86 17.56
N ILE A 268 -28.24 15.36 18.52
CA ILE A 268 -28.75 15.76 19.84
C ILE A 268 -28.91 17.27 19.88
N ARG A 269 -30.11 17.74 20.23
CA ARG A 269 -30.39 19.16 20.51
C ARG A 269 -31.23 19.29 21.78
N GLY A 270 -30.64 19.88 22.82
CA GLY A 270 -31.29 20.00 24.12
C GLY A 270 -31.71 18.64 24.67
N LYS A 271 -33.00 18.44 24.91
CA LYS A 271 -33.59 17.18 25.40
C LYS A 271 -34.27 16.37 24.28
N SER A 272 -33.75 16.45 23.05
CA SER A 272 -34.32 15.76 21.90
C SER A 272 -33.25 15.07 21.04
N ILE A 273 -33.63 13.90 20.51
CA ILE A 273 -32.93 13.14 19.48
C ILE A 273 -33.61 13.45 18.15
N ILE A 274 -32.84 13.79 17.12
CA ILE A 274 -33.36 14.20 15.81
C ILE A 274 -32.76 13.30 14.73
N ILE A 275 -33.62 12.59 14.00
CA ILE A 275 -33.28 11.83 12.79
C ILE A 275 -33.78 12.64 11.59
N GLY A 276 -32.88 12.96 10.67
CA GLY A 276 -33.17 13.91 9.57
C GLY A 276 -32.94 13.38 8.16
N ASP A 277 -32.41 12.16 8.00
CA ASP A 277 -32.40 11.54 6.67
C ASP A 277 -33.83 11.08 6.33
N LYS A 278 -34.34 11.52 5.18
CA LYS A 278 -35.72 11.24 4.77
C LYS A 278 -35.99 9.74 4.59
N ASN A 279 -35.00 8.99 4.12
CA ASN A 279 -35.15 7.55 3.93
C ASN A 279 -35.20 6.84 5.28
N ASP A 280 -34.31 7.21 6.21
CA ASP A 280 -34.30 6.67 7.58
C ASP A 280 -35.61 6.97 8.31
N VAL A 281 -36.13 8.20 8.17
CA VAL A 281 -37.44 8.59 8.73
C VAL A 281 -38.56 7.75 8.14
N ASN A 282 -38.64 7.61 6.81
CA ASN A 282 -39.67 6.82 6.15
C ASN A 282 -39.61 5.33 6.54
N LEU A 283 -38.41 4.77 6.65
CA LEU A 283 -38.18 3.40 7.11
C LEU A 283 -38.71 3.20 8.55
N LEU A 284 -38.36 4.09 9.47
CA LEU A 284 -38.82 4.01 10.85
C LEU A 284 -40.34 4.18 10.96
N ILE A 285 -40.93 5.13 10.22
CA ILE A 285 -42.39 5.33 10.18
C ILE A 285 -43.09 4.06 9.69
N LEU A 286 -42.59 3.41 8.64
CA LEU A 286 -43.18 2.17 8.13
C LEU A 286 -43.17 1.06 9.18
N ILE A 287 -42.02 0.84 9.83
CA ILE A 287 -41.86 -0.19 10.88
C ILE A 287 -42.82 0.08 12.04
N ILE A 288 -42.89 1.34 12.50
CA ILE A 288 -43.75 1.76 13.61
C ILE A 288 -45.23 1.60 13.23
N SER A 289 -45.63 2.09 12.07
CA SER A 289 -47.03 2.01 11.62
C SER A 289 -47.49 0.56 11.52
N ASN A 290 -46.68 -0.32 10.93
CA ASN A 290 -47.01 -1.74 10.82
C ASN A 290 -47.04 -2.46 12.18
N TYR A 291 -46.27 -1.99 13.16
CA TYR A 291 -46.33 -2.53 14.52
C TYR A 291 -47.67 -2.21 15.21
N PHE A 292 -48.16 -0.96 15.09
CA PHE A 292 -49.43 -0.56 15.71
C PHE A 292 -50.68 -1.01 14.95
N LEU A 293 -50.56 -1.34 13.65
CA LEU A 293 -51.68 -1.85 12.84
C LEU A 293 -51.88 -3.37 12.95
N LYS A 294 -50.90 -4.12 13.46
CA LYS A 294 -51.00 -5.59 13.55
C LYS A 294 -51.85 -6.04 14.74
N GLU A 295 -52.71 -7.03 14.51
CA GLU A 295 -53.47 -7.72 15.56
C GLU A 295 -52.52 -8.48 16.52
N GLU A 296 -52.86 -8.54 17.81
CA GLU A 296 -52.04 -9.16 18.87
C GLU A 296 -51.57 -10.59 18.52
N ASN A 297 -52.43 -11.41 17.90
CA ASN A 297 -52.08 -12.78 17.51
C ASN A 297 -50.93 -12.82 16.47
N SER A 298 -50.94 -11.92 15.49
CA SER A 298 -49.90 -11.82 14.46
C SER A 298 -48.57 -11.27 15.01
N LEU A 299 -48.65 -10.48 16.08
CA LEU A 299 -47.49 -9.98 16.81
C LEU A 299 -46.83 -11.10 17.60
N ASN A 300 -47.62 -11.94 18.29
CA ASN A 300 -47.12 -13.10 19.03
C ASN A 300 -46.39 -14.11 18.12
N ASP A 301 -46.88 -14.33 16.90
CA ASP A 301 -46.19 -15.18 15.91
C ASP A 301 -44.92 -14.55 15.32
N ALA A 302 -44.81 -13.22 15.35
CA ALA A 302 -43.56 -12.52 15.03
C ALA A 302 -42.57 -12.57 16.20
N ILE A 303 -43.05 -12.52 17.45
CA ILE A 303 -42.24 -12.56 18.67
C ILE A 303 -41.66 -13.96 18.93
N LYS A 304 -42.30 -15.03 18.45
CA LYS A 304 -41.73 -16.40 18.46
C LYS A 304 -40.43 -16.54 17.65
N VAL A 305 -40.03 -15.52 16.90
CA VAL A 305 -38.78 -15.51 16.14
C VAL A 305 -37.66 -15.02 17.06
N ASN A 306 -36.62 -15.85 17.23
CA ASN A 306 -35.49 -15.52 18.12
C ASN A 306 -34.54 -14.44 17.56
N GLN A 307 -34.67 -14.07 16.28
CA GLN A 307 -33.80 -13.09 15.61
C GLN A 307 -34.53 -11.78 15.31
N SER A 308 -33.94 -10.67 15.76
CA SER A 308 -34.47 -9.31 15.62
C SER A 308 -34.60 -8.86 14.16
N LEU A 309 -33.68 -9.27 13.29
CA LEU A 309 -33.74 -8.98 11.86
C LEU A 309 -35.02 -9.54 11.21
N ASP A 310 -35.33 -10.80 11.48
CA ASP A 310 -36.51 -11.47 10.94
C ASP A 310 -37.82 -10.88 11.51
N PHE A 311 -37.82 -10.49 12.79
CA PHE A 311 -38.95 -9.78 13.41
C PHE A 311 -39.27 -8.49 12.64
N VAL A 312 -38.26 -7.67 12.34
CA VAL A 312 -38.44 -6.43 11.58
C VAL A 312 -38.83 -6.71 10.13
N GLY A 313 -38.25 -7.72 9.49
CA GLY A 313 -38.65 -8.14 8.14
C GLY A 313 -40.13 -8.54 8.07
N LYS A 314 -40.62 -9.30 9.06
CA LYS A 314 -42.05 -9.64 9.21
C LYS A 314 -42.93 -8.42 9.45
N LEU A 315 -42.47 -7.39 10.15
CA LEU A 315 -43.21 -6.13 10.32
C LEU A 315 -43.29 -5.37 8.99
N MET A 316 -42.20 -5.30 8.24
CA MET A 316 -42.15 -4.60 6.96
C MET A 316 -42.81 -5.37 5.81
N GLY A 317 -43.00 -6.69 5.97
CA GLY A 317 -43.52 -7.56 4.93
C GLY A 317 -42.53 -7.79 3.78
N VAL A 318 -41.22 -7.71 4.06
CA VAL A 318 -40.13 -7.95 3.10
C VAL A 318 -39.06 -8.82 3.74
N LYS A 319 -38.28 -9.51 2.90
CA LYS A 319 -37.11 -10.27 3.37
C LYS A 319 -35.97 -9.29 3.71
N LEU A 320 -35.35 -9.47 4.87
CA LEU A 320 -34.12 -8.78 5.25
C LEU A 320 -32.99 -9.81 5.32
N LEU A 321 -31.78 -9.40 4.95
CA LEU A 321 -30.58 -10.22 5.07
C LEU A 321 -29.57 -9.50 5.96
N ASP A 322 -28.70 -10.27 6.61
CA ASP A 322 -27.76 -9.72 7.58
C ASP A 322 -26.74 -8.83 6.88
N VAL A 323 -26.57 -7.63 7.43
CA VAL A 323 -25.57 -6.66 6.98
C VAL A 323 -24.43 -6.54 7.98
N GLU A 324 -24.38 -7.32 9.06
CA GLU A 324 -23.24 -7.25 9.99
C GLU A 324 -22.04 -8.02 9.44
N GLY A 325 -22.27 -9.25 8.93
CA GLY A 325 -21.21 -10.11 8.39
C GLY A 325 -20.08 -10.37 9.39
N GLU A 326 -18.94 -10.87 8.89
CA GLU A 326 -17.76 -11.12 9.71
C GLU A 326 -16.80 -9.93 9.81
N LYS A 327 -16.09 -9.86 10.93
CA LYS A 327 -15.11 -8.81 11.25
C LYS A 327 -13.71 -9.40 11.32
N ILE A 328 -12.70 -8.55 11.15
CA ILE A 328 -11.30 -8.98 11.08
C ILE A 328 -10.45 -8.34 12.17
N ASP A 329 -9.40 -9.04 12.59
CA ASP A 329 -8.32 -8.46 13.38
C ASP A 329 -7.33 -7.78 12.43
N ALA A 330 -7.02 -6.52 12.71
CA ALA A 330 -6.08 -5.77 11.90
C ALA A 330 -5.17 -4.91 12.78
N ARG A 331 -3.88 -4.89 12.42
CA ARG A 331 -2.92 -3.95 13.01
C ARG A 331 -2.01 -3.35 11.96
N LEU A 332 -1.41 -2.21 12.28
CA LEU A 332 -0.38 -1.64 11.44
C LEU A 332 0.86 -2.55 11.41
N GLY A 333 1.22 -3.02 10.22
CA GLY A 333 2.45 -3.73 9.93
C GLY A 333 3.58 -2.75 9.67
N ARG A 334 3.81 -2.40 8.41
CA ARG A 334 4.87 -1.47 7.99
C ARG A 334 4.23 -0.22 7.37
N PRO A 335 4.70 0.98 7.72
CA PRO A 335 4.35 2.18 6.96
C PRO A 335 4.83 2.08 5.51
N GLU A 336 4.21 2.88 4.66
CA GLU A 336 4.63 3.17 3.30
C GLU A 336 6.03 3.82 3.28
N LYS A 337 6.77 3.64 2.19
CA LYS A 337 8.15 4.12 2.08
C LYS A 337 8.41 4.64 0.67
N VAL A 338 8.97 5.85 0.58
CA VAL A 338 9.69 6.33 -0.61
C VAL A 338 10.96 7.00 -0.15
N LYS A 339 12.10 6.34 -0.32
CA LYS A 339 13.39 6.90 0.10
C LYS A 339 14.53 6.41 -0.79
N PRO A 340 15.50 7.27 -1.16
CA PRO A 340 16.75 6.81 -1.74
C PRO A 340 17.38 5.71 -0.89
N ARG A 341 17.86 4.65 -1.55
CA ARG A 341 18.52 3.54 -0.87
C ARG A 341 19.96 3.92 -0.59
N GLU A 342 20.24 4.17 0.67
CA GLU A 342 21.57 4.57 1.16
C GLU A 342 22.19 3.45 2.00
N THR A 343 23.50 3.27 1.87
CA THR A 343 24.28 2.51 2.86
C THR A 343 24.45 3.35 4.13
N SER A 344 24.78 2.71 5.24
CA SER A 344 25.23 3.41 6.45
C SER A 344 26.72 3.13 6.67
N PRO A 345 27.60 4.15 6.58
CA PRO A 345 27.38 5.51 6.08
C PRO A 345 27.07 5.59 4.57
N PRO A 346 26.47 6.70 4.09
CA PRO A 346 26.19 6.93 2.67
C PRO A 346 27.48 7.00 1.83
N ILE A 347 27.41 6.58 0.57
CA ILE A 347 28.57 6.49 -0.34
C ILE A 347 28.29 7.27 -1.62
N HIS A 348 29.23 8.12 -2.04
CA HIS A 348 29.23 8.79 -3.34
C HIS A 348 30.06 8.01 -4.38
N VAL A 349 31.14 7.35 -3.93
CA VAL A 349 32.09 6.67 -4.82
C VAL A 349 32.67 5.41 -4.19
N LEU A 350 32.80 4.36 -5.00
CA LEU A 350 33.53 3.15 -4.59
C LEU A 350 35.05 3.37 -4.72
N PHE A 351 35.58 4.25 -3.88
CA PHE A 351 37.01 4.53 -3.77
C PHE A 351 37.47 4.29 -2.32
N PRO A 352 38.48 3.43 -2.08
CA PRO A 352 38.89 3.09 -0.74
C PRO A 352 39.69 4.23 -0.10
N ILE A 353 39.42 4.46 1.18
CA ILE A 353 40.16 5.43 2.02
C ILE A 353 40.61 4.83 3.34
N SER A 354 40.52 3.50 3.53
CA SER A 354 40.88 2.84 4.78
C SER A 354 40.18 3.50 5.98
N LYS A 355 40.94 3.92 7.00
CA LYS A 355 40.44 4.60 8.21
C LYS A 355 40.50 6.14 8.13
N TYR A 356 40.92 6.70 6.99
CA TYR A 356 41.00 8.15 6.80
C TYR A 356 39.60 8.76 6.63
N GLY A 357 39.43 10.07 6.91
CA GLY A 357 38.14 10.76 6.74
C GLY A 357 37.08 10.47 7.82
N GLY A 358 37.46 9.79 8.90
CA GLY A 358 36.62 9.52 10.07
C GLY A 358 35.43 8.58 9.81
N SER A 359 34.44 8.59 10.72
CA SER A 359 33.29 7.68 10.68
C SER A 359 32.40 7.86 9.43
N LYS A 360 32.39 9.06 8.85
CA LYS A 360 31.66 9.38 7.61
C LYS A 360 32.41 8.98 6.33
N ARG A 361 33.66 8.56 6.45
CA ARG A 361 34.53 8.15 5.35
C ARG A 361 34.65 9.23 4.27
N ASP A 362 34.89 10.47 4.70
CA ASP A 362 34.90 11.64 3.85
C ASP A 362 36.30 11.93 3.29
N LEU A 363 36.43 11.90 1.96
CA LEU A 363 37.65 12.22 1.23
C LEU A 363 38.06 13.69 1.38
N ILE A 364 37.11 14.61 1.53
CA ILE A 364 37.42 16.04 1.71
C ILE A 364 38.12 16.23 3.05
N LYS A 365 37.51 15.74 4.12
CA LYS A 365 38.11 15.72 5.45
C LYS A 365 39.46 14.99 5.47
N ALA A 366 39.56 13.83 4.82
CA ALA A 366 40.82 13.11 4.72
C ALA A 366 41.94 13.96 4.10
N SER A 367 41.60 14.80 3.10
CA SER A 367 42.55 15.70 2.44
C SER A 367 43.00 16.90 3.29
N GLU A 368 42.17 17.31 4.23
CA GLU A 368 42.46 18.38 5.20
C GLU A 368 43.31 17.85 6.35
N ASP A 369 42.94 16.68 6.89
CA ASP A 369 43.67 16.02 7.98
C ASP A 369 45.08 15.60 7.54
N GLN A 370 45.22 15.07 6.31
CA GLN A 370 46.51 14.65 5.76
C GLN A 370 46.57 14.66 4.23
N ARG A 371 47.72 15.05 3.68
CA ARG A 371 47.91 15.14 2.23
C ARG A 371 47.97 13.77 1.54
N TYR A 372 48.58 12.78 2.19
CA TYR A 372 48.84 11.46 1.61
C TYR A 372 48.10 10.37 2.38
N ILE A 373 47.45 9.45 1.65
CA ILE A 373 46.83 8.26 2.21
C ILE A 373 47.43 6.99 1.61
N ILE A 374 47.49 5.91 2.39
CA ILE A 374 47.92 4.58 1.92
C ILE A 374 46.71 3.67 1.83
N VAL A 375 46.40 3.19 0.63
CA VAL A 375 45.24 2.32 0.38
C VAL A 375 45.60 1.13 -0.50
N SER A 376 44.93 0.00 -0.30
CA SER A 376 45.14 -1.20 -1.12
C SER A 376 44.25 -1.15 -2.35
N LEU A 377 44.86 -1.16 -3.54
CA LEU A 377 44.17 -1.09 -4.82
C LEU A 377 44.70 -2.15 -5.80
N ALA A 378 43.92 -2.42 -6.85
CA ALA A 378 44.33 -3.28 -7.96
C ALA A 378 45.72 -2.88 -8.50
N ILE A 379 46.65 -3.83 -8.65
CA ILE A 379 47.92 -3.59 -9.35
C ILE A 379 47.75 -3.84 -10.85
N ARG A 380 48.02 -2.83 -11.68
CA ARG A 380 47.88 -2.89 -13.14
C ARG A 380 49.13 -2.38 -13.83
N TYR A 381 49.38 -2.84 -15.04
CA TYR A 381 50.57 -2.50 -15.82
C TYR A 381 50.20 -1.92 -17.19
N CYS A 382 50.89 -0.85 -17.60
CA CYS A 382 50.80 -0.31 -18.95
C CYS A 382 51.99 -0.80 -19.79
N SER A 383 51.73 -1.52 -20.88
CA SER A 383 52.79 -2.00 -21.78
C SER A 383 53.49 -0.89 -22.56
N LYS A 384 52.79 0.20 -22.90
CA LYS A 384 53.36 1.33 -23.66
C LYS A 384 54.26 2.22 -22.82
N CYS A 385 53.79 2.65 -21.66
CA CYS A 385 54.54 3.55 -20.77
C CYS A 385 55.44 2.79 -19.77
N LYS A 386 55.33 1.45 -19.70
CA LYS A 386 56.06 0.59 -18.78
C LYS A 386 55.92 0.99 -17.29
N ILE A 387 54.75 1.52 -16.92
CA ILE A 387 54.43 1.93 -15.55
C ILE A 387 53.42 1.00 -14.89
N TYR A 388 53.51 0.90 -13.56
CA TYR A 388 52.46 0.32 -12.72
C TYR A 388 51.49 1.39 -12.23
N THR A 389 50.21 1.07 -12.20
CA THR A 389 49.13 1.97 -11.77
C THR A 389 47.97 1.17 -11.21
N TYR A 390 47.01 1.83 -10.58
CA TYR A 390 45.73 1.23 -10.19
C TYR A 390 44.61 1.51 -11.22
N LYS A 391 44.84 2.41 -12.18
CA LYS A 391 43.82 2.85 -13.14
C LYS A 391 43.64 1.87 -14.29
N ILE A 392 42.40 1.71 -14.78
CA ILE A 392 42.05 0.88 -15.95
C ILE A 392 42.72 1.40 -17.23
N PHE A 393 42.87 2.73 -17.34
CA PHE A 393 43.57 3.40 -18.43
C PHE A 393 44.83 4.07 -17.92
N CYS A 394 45.91 3.98 -18.70
CA CYS A 394 47.19 4.58 -18.34
C CYS A 394 47.04 6.12 -18.21
N PRO A 395 47.52 6.73 -17.12
CA PRO A 395 47.42 8.19 -16.94
C PRO A 395 48.20 9.00 -17.98
N HIS A 396 49.21 8.42 -18.65
CA HIS A 396 50.03 9.12 -19.65
C HIS A 396 49.56 8.87 -21.09
N CYS A 397 49.46 7.61 -21.52
CA CYS A 397 49.13 7.27 -22.92
C CYS A 397 47.67 6.83 -23.15
N ARG A 398 46.85 6.78 -22.11
CA ARG A 398 45.43 6.33 -22.14
C ARG A 398 45.19 4.91 -22.66
N SER A 399 46.22 4.10 -22.93
CA SER A 399 46.03 2.70 -23.29
C SER A 399 45.44 1.90 -22.12
N ARG A 400 44.64 0.86 -22.43
CA ARG A 400 44.11 -0.07 -21.42
C ARG A 400 45.27 -0.79 -20.73
N THR A 401 45.23 -0.84 -19.40
CA THR A 401 46.25 -1.51 -18.57
C THR A 401 45.85 -2.98 -18.32
N THR A 402 46.81 -3.85 -18.04
CA THR A 402 46.58 -5.26 -17.72
C THR A 402 46.65 -5.51 -16.22
N GLN A 403 45.75 -6.34 -15.68
CA GLN A 403 45.75 -6.71 -14.27
C GLN A 403 46.97 -7.58 -13.96
N LYS A 404 47.64 -7.32 -12.83
CA LYS A 404 48.78 -8.09 -12.33
C LYS A 404 48.49 -8.65 -10.93
N ARG A 405 49.39 -9.50 -10.41
CA ARG A 405 49.37 -10.00 -9.03
C ARG A 405 50.60 -9.51 -8.26
N TYR A 406 50.52 -9.49 -6.93
CA TYR A 406 51.51 -8.94 -6.02
C TYR A 406 51.77 -9.92 -4.87
N CYS A 407 53.03 -10.24 -4.61
CA CYS A 407 53.42 -11.03 -3.45
C CYS A 407 53.62 -10.11 -2.24
N ARG A 408 52.84 -10.31 -1.16
CA ARG A 408 52.99 -9.50 0.07
C ARG A 408 54.33 -9.72 0.78
N SER A 409 54.94 -10.90 0.62
CA SER A 409 56.20 -11.27 1.29
C SER A 409 57.42 -10.70 0.56
N CYS A 410 57.55 -10.99 -0.74
CA CYS A 410 58.72 -10.59 -1.53
C CYS A 410 58.56 -9.22 -2.18
N LYS A 411 57.37 -8.61 -2.13
CA LYS A 411 57.02 -7.34 -2.79
C LYS A 411 57.15 -7.34 -4.32
N TYR A 412 57.24 -8.53 -4.94
CA TYR A 412 57.29 -8.71 -6.39
C TYR A 412 55.92 -8.65 -7.04
N VAL A 413 55.86 -8.07 -8.24
CA VAL A 413 54.68 -8.11 -9.13
C VAL A 413 54.88 -9.24 -10.13
N VAL A 414 53.90 -10.15 -10.20
CA VAL A 414 53.97 -11.37 -11.01
C VAL A 414 52.65 -11.62 -11.74
N ASP A 415 52.68 -12.53 -12.71
CA ASP A 415 51.50 -12.95 -13.49
C ASP A 415 50.91 -14.29 -13.05
N ARG A 416 51.51 -14.96 -12.06
CA ARG A 416 51.15 -16.31 -11.60
C ARG A 416 50.52 -16.27 -10.21
N GLU A 417 49.70 -17.27 -9.89
CA GLU A 417 49.03 -17.35 -8.60
C GLU A 417 50.00 -17.56 -7.44
N SER A 418 51.03 -18.39 -7.62
CA SER A 418 52.11 -18.58 -6.66
C SER A 418 53.34 -17.73 -6.99
N CYS A 419 53.96 -17.16 -5.96
CA CYS A 419 55.19 -16.38 -6.07
C CYS A 419 56.37 -17.30 -6.44
N PRO A 420 57.12 -17.03 -7.53
CA PRO A 420 58.25 -17.87 -7.93
C PRO A 420 59.42 -17.82 -6.95
N GLN A 421 59.49 -16.79 -6.09
CA GLN A 421 60.60 -16.62 -5.13
C GLN A 421 60.33 -17.28 -3.77
N CYS A 422 59.07 -17.36 -3.33
CA CYS A 422 58.75 -17.84 -1.98
C CYS A 422 57.58 -18.84 -1.92
N GLY A 423 57.02 -19.24 -3.05
CA GLY A 423 55.92 -20.22 -3.15
C GLY A 423 54.55 -19.75 -2.62
N ARG A 424 54.47 -18.60 -1.94
CA ARG A 424 53.23 -18.08 -1.34
C ARG A 424 52.25 -17.57 -2.39
N GLU A 425 50.96 -17.66 -2.07
CA GLU A 425 49.90 -17.11 -2.90
C GLU A 425 50.05 -15.59 -3.06
N THR A 426 49.87 -15.12 -4.29
CA THR A 426 49.91 -13.71 -4.67
C THR A 426 48.50 -13.14 -4.70
N ILE A 427 48.35 -11.85 -4.50
CA ILE A 427 47.05 -11.16 -4.46
C ILE A 427 46.94 -10.13 -5.58
N PHE A 428 45.72 -9.71 -5.93
CA PHE A 428 45.52 -8.71 -6.99
C PHE A 428 45.79 -7.26 -6.55
N THR A 429 46.11 -7.04 -5.28
CA THR A 429 46.18 -5.70 -4.70
C THR A 429 47.56 -5.37 -4.15
N LYS A 430 47.97 -4.11 -4.30
CA LYS A 430 49.19 -3.55 -3.73
C LYS A 430 48.85 -2.26 -2.96
N PRO A 431 49.55 -1.94 -1.86
CA PRO A 431 49.44 -0.62 -1.24
C PRO A 431 49.92 0.48 -2.18
N PHE A 432 49.11 1.52 -2.36
CA PHE A 432 49.44 2.75 -3.09
C PHE A 432 49.39 3.94 -2.14
N THR A 433 50.40 4.81 -2.21
CA THR A 433 50.39 6.14 -1.60
C THR A 433 49.73 7.12 -2.55
N ILE A 434 48.68 7.80 -2.13
CA ILE A 434 47.86 8.70 -2.94
C ILE A 434 47.88 10.09 -2.33
N ASP A 435 48.30 11.09 -3.10
CA ASP A 435 48.07 12.51 -2.76
C ASP A 435 46.59 12.83 -3.00
N ILE A 436 45.79 12.75 -1.94
CA ILE A 436 44.33 12.84 -2.05
C ILE A 436 43.89 14.26 -2.40
N LYS A 437 44.61 15.27 -1.89
CA LYS A 437 44.33 16.69 -2.16
C LYS A 437 44.59 17.02 -3.63
N ALA A 438 45.72 16.58 -4.17
CA ALA A 438 46.02 16.74 -5.60
C ALA A 438 45.00 15.97 -6.46
N LEU A 439 44.64 14.75 -6.07
CA LEU A 439 43.69 13.93 -6.80
C LEU A 439 42.32 14.62 -6.94
N ILE A 440 41.75 15.11 -5.84
CA ILE A 440 40.43 15.78 -5.82
C ILE A 440 40.47 17.06 -6.65
N ASN A 441 41.53 17.87 -6.49
CA ASN A 441 41.68 19.13 -7.23
C ASN A 441 41.85 18.89 -8.74
N ASP A 442 42.65 17.90 -9.14
CA ASP A 442 42.87 17.55 -10.54
C ASP A 442 41.57 17.10 -11.22
N PHE A 443 40.77 16.26 -10.54
CA PHE A 443 39.49 15.82 -11.07
C PHE A 443 38.47 16.98 -11.12
N SER A 444 38.37 17.79 -10.07
CA SER A 444 37.45 18.93 -10.04
C SER A 444 37.77 19.94 -11.14
N LYS A 445 39.07 20.23 -11.34
CA LYS A 445 39.56 21.09 -12.43
C LYS A 445 39.25 20.52 -13.82
N LYS A 446 39.48 19.21 -14.02
CA LYS A 446 39.15 18.54 -15.30
C LYS A 446 37.68 18.56 -15.63
N LEU A 447 36.82 18.46 -14.61
CA LEU A 447 35.37 18.50 -14.74
C LEU A 447 34.80 19.92 -14.85
N GLY A 448 35.62 20.96 -14.61
CA GLY A 448 35.17 22.35 -14.56
C GLY A 448 34.18 22.61 -13.42
N VAL A 449 34.30 21.90 -12.30
CA VAL A 449 33.41 22.03 -11.15
C VAL A 449 34.18 22.41 -9.89
N ASN A 450 33.48 23.03 -8.94
CA ASN A 450 34.03 23.27 -7.62
C ASN A 450 34.15 21.96 -6.83
N VAL A 451 35.13 21.92 -5.93
CA VAL A 451 35.28 20.81 -4.98
C VAL A 451 34.02 20.71 -4.12
N PRO A 452 33.37 19.53 -4.01
CA PRO A 452 32.17 19.37 -3.22
C PRO A 452 32.44 19.52 -1.72
N LYS A 453 31.40 19.82 -0.93
CA LYS A 453 31.51 19.98 0.52
C LYS A 453 31.91 18.69 1.23
N ASP A 454 31.34 17.56 0.80
CA ASP A 454 31.68 16.23 1.30
C ASP A 454 31.78 15.24 0.12
N LEU A 455 32.69 14.27 0.23
CA LEU A 455 32.88 13.24 -0.78
C LEU A 455 33.09 11.89 -0.09
N LYS A 456 32.03 11.09 0.01
CA LYS A 456 32.04 9.86 0.81
C LYS A 456 32.53 8.67 0.00
N GLY A 457 33.61 8.05 0.47
CA GLY A 457 34.20 6.84 -0.09
C GLY A 457 33.81 5.57 0.66
N VAL A 458 34.65 4.54 0.53
CA VAL A 458 34.52 3.28 1.26
C VAL A 458 35.78 2.99 2.06
N GLU A 459 35.68 2.19 3.11
CA GLU A 459 36.86 1.76 3.88
C GLU A 459 37.78 0.85 3.03
N GLY A 460 37.17 -0.08 2.28
CA GLY A 460 37.86 -0.99 1.38
C GLY A 460 36.94 -1.46 0.27
N LEU A 461 37.54 -1.99 -0.81
CA LEU A 461 36.79 -2.54 -1.94
C LEU A 461 36.53 -4.02 -1.71
N LEU A 462 35.27 -4.43 -1.89
CA LEU A 462 34.83 -5.81 -1.73
C LEU A 462 34.82 -6.61 -3.04
N ASN A 463 35.11 -5.98 -4.18
CA ASN A 463 35.17 -6.68 -5.46
C ASN A 463 36.47 -7.51 -5.57
N LYS A 464 36.41 -8.63 -6.31
CA LYS A 464 37.49 -9.62 -6.45
C LYS A 464 38.87 -9.03 -6.77
N PHE A 465 38.90 -7.94 -7.53
CA PHE A 465 40.15 -7.35 -8.04
C PHE A 465 40.54 -6.06 -7.32
N ALA A 466 39.74 -5.58 -6.36
CA ALA A 466 39.81 -4.25 -5.77
C ALA A 466 40.02 -3.12 -6.80
N ILE A 467 39.26 -3.19 -7.91
CA ILE A 467 39.21 -2.10 -8.89
C ILE A 467 38.36 -0.98 -8.29
N SER A 468 38.93 0.22 -8.15
CA SER A 468 38.21 1.40 -7.68
C SER A 468 37.36 2.02 -8.79
N GLU A 469 36.26 2.64 -8.39
CA GLU A 469 35.50 3.53 -9.27
C GLU A 469 36.30 4.80 -9.58
N ASP A 470 36.02 5.41 -10.74
CA ASP A 470 36.60 6.70 -11.11
C ASP A 470 36.06 7.81 -10.21
N LEU A 471 36.96 8.60 -9.62
CA LEU A 471 36.61 9.67 -8.68
C LEU A 471 35.75 10.76 -9.32
N ALA A 472 35.87 10.96 -10.64
CA ALA A 472 35.03 11.89 -11.38
C ALA A 472 33.53 11.60 -11.18
N LYS A 473 33.15 10.31 -11.17
CA LYS A 473 31.75 9.91 -10.91
C LYS A 473 31.31 10.34 -9.52
N GLY A 474 32.16 10.11 -8.53
CA GLY A 474 31.92 10.50 -7.14
C GLY A 474 31.67 12.00 -6.95
N ILE A 475 32.48 12.83 -7.60
CA ILE A 475 32.38 14.29 -7.52
C ILE A 475 31.05 14.77 -8.11
N ILE A 476 30.69 14.31 -9.32
CA ILE A 476 29.42 14.72 -9.96
C ILE A 476 28.22 14.23 -9.15
N ARG A 477 28.29 13.02 -8.57
CA ARG A 477 27.24 12.50 -7.66
C ARG A 477 27.10 13.35 -6.40
N ALA A 478 28.20 13.74 -5.77
CA ALA A 478 28.19 14.59 -4.57
C ALA A 478 27.53 15.95 -4.86
N ILE A 479 27.86 16.57 -6.00
CA ILE A 479 27.25 17.83 -6.44
C ILE A 479 25.73 17.68 -6.65
N ASN A 480 25.30 16.53 -7.18
CA ASN A 480 23.89 16.22 -7.44
C ASN A 480 23.15 15.56 -6.26
N ASN A 481 23.79 15.43 -5.10
CA ASN A 481 23.27 14.76 -3.90
C ASN A 481 22.75 13.33 -4.18
N ILE A 482 23.56 12.53 -4.88
CA ILE A 482 23.26 11.15 -5.25
C ILE A 482 24.14 10.21 -4.46
N TYR A 483 23.50 9.20 -3.87
CA TYR A 483 24.20 8.09 -3.23
C TYR A 483 24.12 6.83 -4.09
N ILE A 484 25.09 5.95 -3.91
CA ILE A 484 25.16 4.67 -4.60
C ILE A 484 25.09 3.49 -3.63
N PHE A 485 24.63 2.37 -4.17
CA PHE A 485 24.71 1.08 -3.53
C PHE A 485 26.03 0.37 -3.89
N LYS A 486 26.25 -0.82 -3.32
CA LYS A 486 27.52 -1.56 -3.41
C LYS A 486 27.95 -1.94 -4.83
N ASP A 487 27.03 -1.92 -5.78
CA ASP A 487 27.24 -2.23 -7.20
C ASP A 487 27.41 -0.97 -8.08
N GLY A 488 27.41 0.23 -7.49
CA GLY A 488 27.54 1.50 -8.22
C GLY A 488 26.22 2.05 -8.78
N THR A 489 25.09 1.37 -8.54
CA THR A 489 23.76 1.83 -8.94
C THR A 489 23.15 2.78 -7.90
N SER A 490 22.32 3.72 -8.34
CA SER A 490 21.49 4.56 -7.46
C SER A 490 20.07 4.01 -7.46
N ARG A 491 19.52 3.75 -6.28
CA ARG A 491 18.22 3.06 -6.12
C ARG A 491 17.28 3.86 -5.23
N ILE A 492 15.99 3.66 -5.41
CA ILE A 492 14.93 4.19 -4.56
C ILE A 492 14.18 2.99 -3.98
N ASP A 493 14.08 2.90 -2.66
CA ASP A 493 13.15 1.98 -2.02
C ASP A 493 11.77 2.62 -2.06
N VAL A 494 10.83 1.97 -2.76
CA VAL A 494 9.45 2.41 -2.89
C VAL A 494 8.48 1.28 -2.56
N THR A 495 7.42 1.58 -1.81
CA THR A 495 6.30 0.64 -1.62
C THR A 495 5.55 0.48 -2.95
N ASN A 496 5.39 -0.75 -3.42
CA ASN A 496 4.63 -1.04 -4.63
C ASN A 496 3.15 -1.29 -4.30
N ALA A 497 2.24 -0.77 -5.13
CA ALA A 497 0.80 -1.00 -5.04
C ALA A 497 0.25 -1.47 -6.40
N PRO A 498 -0.66 -2.46 -6.42
CA PRO A 498 -1.21 -2.97 -7.66
C PRO A 498 -2.15 -1.94 -8.32
N LEU A 499 -2.13 -1.90 -9.65
CA LEU A 499 -3.09 -1.12 -10.44
C LEU A 499 -3.31 -1.78 -11.81
N HIS A 500 -4.56 -2.02 -12.16
CA HIS A 500 -4.99 -2.54 -13.46
C HIS A 500 -5.56 -1.48 -14.37
N GLN A 501 -6.24 -0.49 -13.81
CA GLN A 501 -6.90 0.56 -14.57
C GLN A 501 -6.72 1.92 -13.91
N PHE A 502 -6.64 2.96 -14.71
CA PHE A 502 -6.45 4.33 -14.25
C PHE A 502 -7.29 5.30 -15.09
N ARG A 503 -7.55 6.50 -14.55
CA ARG A 503 -8.03 7.63 -15.33
C ARG A 503 -6.89 8.60 -15.56
N VAL A 504 -6.85 9.23 -16.73
CA VAL A 504 -5.78 10.17 -17.12
C VAL A 504 -5.59 11.29 -16.08
N LYS A 505 -6.70 11.87 -15.58
CA LYS A 505 -6.65 12.93 -14.57
C LYS A 505 -6.01 12.49 -13.24
N ASP A 506 -6.14 11.20 -12.88
CA ASP A 506 -5.71 10.70 -11.57
C ASP A 506 -4.18 10.56 -11.48
N ILE A 507 -3.49 10.50 -12.63
CA ILE A 507 -2.03 10.30 -12.72
C ILE A 507 -1.27 11.57 -13.16
N GLY A 508 -1.97 12.71 -13.22
CA GLY A 508 -1.36 14.02 -13.45
C GLY A 508 -0.84 14.26 -14.87
N ILE A 509 -1.40 13.56 -15.87
CA ILE A 509 -1.07 13.76 -17.29
C ILE A 509 -2.30 14.26 -18.06
N THR A 510 -2.06 14.77 -19.27
CA THR A 510 -3.09 15.21 -20.22
C THR A 510 -3.46 14.11 -21.20
N VAL A 511 -4.61 14.24 -21.86
CA VAL A 511 -5.06 13.34 -22.95
C VAL A 511 -3.99 13.23 -24.05
N ASN A 512 -3.36 14.34 -24.42
CA ASN A 512 -2.31 14.35 -25.45
C ASN A 512 -1.04 13.60 -25.00
N GLU A 513 -0.63 13.78 -23.73
CA GLU A 513 0.49 13.03 -23.16
C GLU A 513 0.20 11.51 -23.12
N ALA A 514 -1.03 11.11 -22.75
CA ALA A 514 -1.45 9.71 -22.78
C ALA A 514 -1.43 9.11 -24.20
N ARG A 515 -1.92 9.85 -25.20
CA ARG A 515 -1.87 9.42 -26.62
C ARG A 515 -0.45 9.22 -27.13
N LEU A 516 0.49 10.10 -26.74
CA LEU A 516 1.91 9.97 -27.07
C LEU A 516 2.55 8.72 -26.46
N LEU A 517 2.03 8.24 -25.32
CA LEU A 517 2.47 6.99 -24.68
C LEU A 517 1.85 5.74 -25.31
N GLY A 518 0.91 5.90 -26.25
CA GLY A 518 0.24 4.83 -26.98
C GLY A 518 -1.18 4.49 -26.51
N TYR A 519 -1.74 5.26 -25.57
CA TYR A 519 -3.10 5.03 -25.07
C TYR A 519 -4.16 5.66 -25.99
N GLU A 520 -5.18 4.89 -26.34
CA GLU A 520 -6.37 5.38 -27.03
C GLU A 520 -7.34 6.00 -26.02
N VAL A 521 -7.38 7.34 -25.95
CA VAL A 521 -8.21 8.06 -24.98
C VAL A 521 -8.93 9.25 -25.61
N LYS A 522 -10.21 9.40 -25.27
CA LYS A 522 -11.09 10.46 -25.76
C LYS A 522 -11.13 11.65 -24.79
N ASN A 523 -11.22 11.38 -23.49
CA ASN A 523 -11.35 12.39 -22.44
C ASN A 523 -10.61 11.98 -21.14
N GLU A 524 -10.49 12.91 -20.19
CA GLU A 524 -9.68 12.70 -18.98
C GLU A 524 -10.33 11.80 -17.91
N ASP A 525 -11.64 11.56 -18.01
CA ASP A 525 -12.43 10.76 -17.08
C ASP A 525 -12.55 9.29 -17.49
N GLU A 526 -12.12 8.96 -18.71
CA GLU A 526 -12.12 7.60 -19.25
C GLU A 526 -11.18 6.69 -18.44
N ILE A 527 -11.68 5.50 -18.10
CA ILE A 527 -10.93 4.46 -17.41
C ILE A 527 -10.20 3.64 -18.46
N LEU A 528 -8.88 3.56 -18.35
CA LEU A 528 -7.99 2.87 -19.29
C LEU A 528 -7.29 1.72 -18.56
N ASP A 529 -7.06 0.63 -19.28
CA ASP A 529 -6.22 -0.48 -18.79
C ASP A 529 -4.75 -0.07 -18.78
N LEU A 530 -4.04 -0.38 -17.69
CA LEU A 530 -2.61 -0.14 -17.55
C LEU A 530 -1.83 -1.20 -18.34
N TYR A 531 -0.91 -0.77 -19.21
CA TYR A 531 -0.05 -1.72 -19.90
C TYR A 531 0.91 -2.42 -18.93
N PRO A 532 1.30 -3.68 -19.17
CA PRO A 532 1.99 -4.50 -18.16
C PRO A 532 3.27 -3.91 -17.57
N GLN A 533 4.02 -3.14 -18.35
CA GLN A 533 5.30 -2.54 -17.92
C GLN A 533 5.19 -1.03 -17.65
N ASP A 534 3.99 -0.46 -17.71
CA ASP A 534 3.78 0.95 -17.40
C ASP A 534 3.59 1.15 -15.90
N ILE A 535 4.21 2.20 -15.38
CA ILE A 535 4.24 2.51 -13.95
C ILE A 535 3.91 3.98 -13.68
N ILE A 536 3.29 4.22 -12.52
CA ILE A 536 3.00 5.56 -12.00
C ILE A 536 3.80 5.74 -10.73
N ILE A 537 4.65 6.77 -10.68
CA ILE A 537 5.63 6.93 -9.60
C ILE A 537 5.26 8.08 -8.65
N PRO A 538 5.65 8.00 -7.36
CA PRO A 538 5.51 9.14 -6.45
C PRO A 538 6.26 10.38 -6.94
N TYR A 539 5.71 11.57 -6.70
CA TYR A 539 6.43 12.83 -6.94
C TYR A 539 7.78 12.89 -6.21
N THR A 540 7.87 12.28 -5.02
CA THR A 540 9.11 12.19 -4.24
C THR A 540 10.17 11.33 -4.94
N ALA A 541 9.77 10.23 -5.59
CA ALA A 541 10.66 9.40 -6.41
C ALA A 541 11.10 10.15 -7.67
N ALA A 542 10.16 10.81 -8.35
CA ALA A 542 10.45 11.62 -9.55
C ALA A 542 11.51 12.70 -9.26
N LYS A 543 11.41 13.40 -8.12
CA LYS A 543 12.41 14.40 -7.71
C LYS A 543 13.83 13.82 -7.62
N TYR A 544 13.97 12.60 -7.11
CA TYR A 544 15.28 11.93 -7.05
C TYR A 544 15.76 11.50 -8.44
N LEU A 545 14.86 10.95 -9.28
CA LEU A 545 15.20 10.55 -10.65
C LEU A 545 15.66 11.73 -11.52
N ILE A 546 15.11 12.94 -11.33
CA ILE A 546 15.60 14.16 -12.01
C ILE A 546 17.07 14.43 -11.67
N ASN A 547 17.46 14.28 -10.40
CA ASN A 547 18.87 14.44 -10.01
C ASN A 547 19.74 13.36 -10.66
N VAL A 548 19.27 12.11 -10.70
CA VAL A 548 19.96 11.01 -11.38
C VAL A 548 20.15 11.29 -12.88
N ALA A 549 19.10 11.76 -13.56
CA ALA A 549 19.16 12.15 -14.97
C ALA A 549 20.19 13.27 -15.21
N ARG A 550 20.19 14.32 -14.37
CA ARG A 550 21.18 15.40 -14.44
C ARG A 550 22.61 14.88 -14.26
N TYR A 551 22.83 14.00 -13.29
CA TYR A 551 24.12 13.35 -13.10
C TYR A 551 24.55 12.53 -14.32
N LEU A 552 23.64 11.78 -14.94
CA LEU A 552 23.96 10.97 -16.12
C LEU A 552 24.31 11.86 -17.33
N ASP A 553 23.60 12.96 -17.52
CA ASP A 553 23.92 13.94 -18.57
C ASP A 553 25.28 14.59 -18.35
N GLU A 554 25.55 15.06 -17.12
CA GLU A 554 26.86 15.62 -16.77
C GLU A 554 27.99 14.59 -16.89
N LEU A 555 27.72 13.33 -16.56
CA LEU A 555 28.68 12.24 -16.69
C LEU A 555 28.99 11.95 -18.16
N LEU A 556 27.97 11.90 -19.02
CA LEU A 556 28.12 11.70 -20.47
C LEU A 556 28.97 12.82 -21.07
N GLU A 557 28.67 14.07 -20.75
CA GLU A 557 29.37 15.23 -21.28
C GLU A 557 30.80 15.36 -20.73
N LYS A 558 30.95 15.45 -19.41
CA LYS A 558 32.22 15.83 -18.77
C LYS A 558 33.22 14.69 -18.66
N VAL A 559 32.77 13.43 -18.60
CA VAL A 559 33.65 12.26 -18.44
C VAL A 559 33.79 11.46 -19.73
N TYR A 560 32.69 11.27 -20.47
CA TYR A 560 32.70 10.45 -21.67
C TYR A 560 32.79 11.25 -22.97
N GLY A 561 32.61 12.58 -22.96
CA GLY A 561 32.64 13.42 -24.16
C GLY A 561 31.48 13.14 -25.11
N LEU A 562 30.35 12.65 -24.59
CA LEU A 562 29.14 12.33 -25.33
C LEU A 562 28.06 13.40 -25.10
N LYS A 563 27.09 13.48 -26.01
CA LYS A 563 25.94 14.38 -25.83
C LYS A 563 25.09 13.93 -24.64
N PRO A 564 24.50 14.88 -23.87
CA PRO A 564 23.46 14.58 -22.89
C PRO A 564 22.32 13.75 -23.50
N TYR A 565 21.75 12.84 -22.71
CA TYR A 565 20.69 11.94 -23.15
C TYR A 565 19.31 12.39 -22.67
N TYR A 566 19.16 12.73 -21.39
CA TYR A 566 17.86 12.97 -20.76
C TYR A 566 17.38 14.41 -20.93
N ASN A 567 18.22 15.41 -20.63
CA ASN A 567 17.89 16.84 -20.66
C ASN A 567 16.61 17.21 -19.88
N ILE A 568 16.35 16.51 -18.77
CA ILE A 568 15.14 16.65 -17.95
C ILE A 568 15.18 17.93 -17.11
N LYS A 569 14.14 18.75 -17.20
CA LYS A 569 13.99 20.02 -16.44
C LYS A 569 12.88 19.96 -15.41
N LYS A 570 11.77 19.29 -15.74
CA LYS A 570 10.60 19.11 -14.87
C LYS A 570 10.23 17.64 -14.79
N TYR A 571 9.46 17.27 -13.76
CA TYR A 571 9.05 15.88 -13.54
C TYR A 571 8.29 15.30 -14.74
N LYS A 572 7.48 16.11 -15.45
CA LYS A 572 6.77 15.68 -16.67
C LYS A 572 7.70 15.21 -17.80
N ASP A 573 8.94 15.67 -17.82
CA ASP A 573 9.90 15.22 -18.84
C ASP A 573 10.37 13.78 -18.58
N LEU A 574 10.02 13.17 -17.43
CA LEU A 574 10.27 11.75 -17.15
C LEU A 574 9.29 10.80 -17.89
N LEU A 575 8.20 11.31 -18.45
CA LEU A 575 7.22 10.50 -19.15
C LEU A 575 7.86 9.74 -20.31
N GLY A 576 7.58 8.45 -20.42
CA GLY A 576 8.15 7.56 -21.43
C GLY A 576 9.56 7.06 -21.13
N HIS A 577 10.26 7.63 -20.14
CA HIS A 577 11.57 7.11 -19.74
C HIS A 577 11.47 5.79 -18.98
N LEU A 578 12.48 4.96 -19.20
CA LEU A 578 12.57 3.63 -18.64
C LEU A 578 13.30 3.63 -17.29
N VAL A 579 12.82 2.80 -16.37
CA VAL A 579 13.46 2.47 -15.10
C VAL A 579 13.56 0.96 -14.97
N ILE A 580 14.37 0.50 -14.01
CA ILE A 580 14.50 -0.92 -13.69
C ILE A 580 13.92 -1.14 -12.29
N GLY A 581 12.83 -1.90 -12.20
CA GLY A 581 12.30 -2.45 -10.96
C GLY A 581 13.12 -3.66 -10.55
N LEU A 582 13.58 -3.69 -9.30
CA LEU A 582 14.37 -4.81 -8.76
C LEU A 582 13.90 -5.14 -7.35
N SER A 583 13.30 -6.32 -7.19
CA SER A 583 12.86 -6.82 -5.90
C SER A 583 14.05 -7.12 -4.97
N PRO A 584 13.86 -7.04 -3.65
CA PRO A 584 14.83 -7.59 -2.71
C PRO A 584 15.07 -9.08 -3.01
N HIS A 585 16.31 -9.54 -2.85
CA HIS A 585 16.71 -10.95 -3.01
C HIS A 585 16.63 -11.52 -4.44
N THR A 586 16.31 -10.71 -5.45
CA THR A 586 16.40 -11.11 -6.86
C THR A 586 17.60 -10.47 -7.57
N SER A 587 18.02 -11.06 -8.68
CA SER A 587 19.10 -10.57 -9.55
C SER A 587 18.61 -10.19 -10.97
N VAL A 588 17.32 -10.35 -11.25
CA VAL A 588 16.69 -10.01 -12.52
C VAL A 588 15.81 -8.78 -12.30
N GLY A 589 16.11 -7.72 -13.05
CA GLY A 589 15.32 -6.49 -13.04
C GLY A 589 14.28 -6.50 -14.16
N ILE A 590 13.14 -5.84 -13.91
CA ILE A 590 12.07 -5.66 -14.88
C ILE A 590 12.11 -4.22 -15.37
N ILE A 591 12.05 -4.03 -16.69
CA ILE A 591 11.97 -2.69 -17.29
C ILE A 591 10.55 -2.18 -17.06
N GLY A 592 10.45 -0.96 -16.52
CA GLY A 592 9.19 -0.22 -16.41
C GLY A 592 9.28 1.12 -17.11
N ARG A 593 8.18 1.58 -17.71
CA ARG A 593 8.07 2.89 -18.37
C ARG A 593 7.21 3.83 -17.53
N ILE A 594 7.73 5.02 -17.23
CA ILE A 594 7.00 6.01 -16.43
C ILE A 594 5.89 6.64 -17.27
N ILE A 595 4.64 6.52 -16.83
CA ILE A 595 3.48 7.11 -17.53
C ILE A 595 2.76 8.20 -16.73
N GLY A 596 3.06 8.36 -15.45
CA GLY A 596 2.38 9.34 -14.62
C GLY A 596 2.94 9.44 -13.21
N PHE A 597 2.28 10.28 -12.40
CA PHE A 597 2.73 10.65 -11.07
C PHE A 597 1.60 10.58 -10.05
N THR A 598 1.94 10.26 -8.80
CA THR A 598 0.99 10.27 -7.68
C THR A 598 1.53 11.06 -6.48
N SER A 599 0.62 11.65 -5.70
CA SER A 599 0.92 12.26 -4.41
C SER A 599 1.11 11.23 -3.29
N SER A 600 0.64 10.00 -3.50
CA SER A 600 0.83 8.90 -2.55
C SER A 600 2.29 8.44 -2.53
N SER A 601 2.70 7.88 -1.39
CA SER A 601 4.04 7.32 -1.19
C SER A 601 4.17 5.88 -1.73
N VAL A 602 3.48 5.59 -2.84
CA VAL A 602 3.49 4.27 -3.50
C VAL A 602 3.76 4.40 -4.99
N LEU A 603 4.48 3.43 -5.54
CA LEU A 603 4.56 3.21 -6.97
C LEU A 603 3.40 2.30 -7.36
N TYR A 604 2.58 2.72 -8.32
CA TYR A 604 1.57 1.85 -8.90
C TYR A 604 2.12 1.14 -10.12
N ALA A 605 1.90 -0.17 -10.19
CA ALA A 605 2.32 -1.01 -11.30
C ALA A 605 1.25 -2.06 -11.59
N HIS A 606 1.26 -2.57 -12.83
CA HIS A 606 0.47 -3.75 -13.16
C HIS A 606 0.94 -4.93 -12.29
N PRO A 607 0.05 -5.81 -11.81
CA PRO A 607 0.45 -6.98 -10.99
C PRO A 607 1.28 -8.06 -11.69
N LEU A 608 1.64 -7.90 -12.97
CA LEU A 608 2.39 -8.90 -13.75
C LEU A 608 3.90 -8.75 -13.56
#